data_AF-A0AA38CTT7-F1
#
_entry.id   AF-A0AA38CTT7-F1
#
_cell.length_a   1.000
_cell.length_b   1.000
_cell.length_c   1.000
_cell.angle_alpha   90.00
_cell.angle_beta   90.00
_cell.angle_gamma   90.00
#
_symmetry.space_group_name_H-M   'P 1'
#
loop_
_entity.id
_entity.type
_entity.pdbx_description
1 polymer ?
#
loop_
_entity_poly.entity_id
_entity_poly.type
_entity_poly.pdbx_seq_one_letter_code
_entity_poly.pdbx_strand_id
1 'polypeptide(L)'
;MVVPLGLVDRPLEQRRETLTITLGGAAGHVGVIGAPRTGKSTMLRSIVTGIALTHTPLEAHFYVLDFGGGTFTPFRDLPHVASVTGRSEPDVVRRTVAEVTALVNAREQYFRDKGIDTVETYRARRKPGDPSGVDDGYGDIFLVVDGWTTLRNEFDDVEPQIQALAGRGLTFGLHVMLATGRWMDVRSQMKDAIGTRLELRLGDALDSEVDRKVAQQVPTDRPGRGLTPGKHHFLSALPRVDGDASPRTLGDGVSDLVQTVASAWDGPPGPKLRLLPELVTLDEVRAQAGPEETRVLLGVDEAALAPLALDVDANPHVVLLGDSGSGKSSFLRGVVSEVMRTRTPKQAQFVALDYRRALLGEIPQEYLNTYVTSHDDAVAQLKGLAEYLRTRMPGPDVTPAELRARSWWTGAEVFVLVDDYDLVATSAGNPLQALAPLFAQASDVGLHVIVTRRVGGASRALYDPVLQPMRDLAAPVVLLSGSPDEGALIGRLKARVTVPGRATIVTREAGAQVAQLAWVPPQHP
;
A
#
# COMPACT_ATOMS: atom_id res chain seq x y z
N MET A 1 11.49 15.56 -23.65
CA MET A 1 11.68 14.14 -23.99
C MET A 1 11.08 13.86 -25.37
N VAL A 2 11.85 13.32 -26.32
CA VAL A 2 11.38 12.91 -27.66
C VAL A 2 11.65 11.42 -27.81
N VAL A 3 10.64 10.65 -28.24
CA VAL A 3 10.69 9.18 -28.27
C VAL A 3 10.40 8.67 -29.68
N PRO A 4 11.31 7.92 -30.33
CA PRO A 4 11.07 7.30 -31.63
C PRO A 4 10.19 6.05 -31.49
N LEU A 5 9.17 5.91 -32.34
CA LEU A 5 8.14 4.88 -32.23
C LEU A 5 7.86 4.09 -33.50
N GLY A 6 8.47 4.43 -34.64
CA GLY A 6 8.18 3.77 -35.91
C GLY A 6 8.44 4.65 -37.12
N LEU A 7 7.66 4.44 -38.18
CA LEU A 7 7.78 5.16 -39.45
C LEU A 7 6.45 5.76 -39.88
N VAL A 8 6.48 7.00 -40.39
CA VAL A 8 5.36 7.69 -41.04
C VAL A 8 5.61 7.73 -42.53
N ASP A 9 4.58 7.43 -43.33
CA ASP A 9 4.64 7.49 -44.78
C ASP A 9 4.20 8.88 -45.29
N ARG A 10 5.07 9.56 -46.06
CA ARG A 10 4.81 10.87 -46.69
C ARG A 10 4.72 10.70 -48.21
N PRO A 11 3.57 10.27 -48.75
CA PRO A 11 3.47 9.87 -50.16
C PRO A 11 3.73 11.03 -51.11
N LEU A 12 3.29 12.26 -50.78
CA LEU A 12 3.51 13.44 -51.62
C LEU A 12 4.99 13.85 -51.70
N GLU A 13 5.76 13.53 -50.67
CA GLU A 13 7.19 13.84 -50.57
C GLU A 13 8.07 12.63 -50.94
N GLN A 14 7.45 11.49 -51.29
CA GLN A 14 8.12 10.24 -51.66
C GLN A 14 9.16 9.76 -50.64
N ARG A 15 8.90 9.99 -49.34
CA ARG A 15 9.81 9.60 -48.26
C ARG A 15 9.08 9.03 -47.06
N ARG A 16 9.85 8.35 -46.20
CA ARG A 16 9.40 7.93 -44.87
C ARG A 16 10.16 8.70 -43.81
N GLU A 17 9.44 9.13 -42.79
CA GLU A 17 10.00 9.84 -41.65
C GLU A 17 9.90 8.97 -40.40
N THR A 18 10.76 9.22 -39.41
CA THR A 18 10.62 8.58 -38.11
C THR A 18 9.36 9.10 -37.42
N LEU A 19 8.48 8.20 -36.99
CA LEU A 19 7.40 8.55 -36.09
C LEU A 19 8.01 8.86 -34.72
N THR A 20 7.83 10.08 -34.25
CA THR A 20 8.27 10.49 -32.91
C THR A 20 7.11 11.08 -32.12
N ILE A 21 7.13 10.87 -30.80
CA ILE A 21 6.26 11.62 -29.87
C ILE A 21 7.12 12.50 -28.97
N THR A 22 6.56 13.63 -28.52
CA THR A 22 7.21 14.55 -27.58
C THR A 22 6.43 14.55 -26.29
N LEU A 23 7.05 14.11 -25.21
CA LEU A 23 6.43 13.97 -23.88
C LEU A 23 6.71 15.18 -22.98
N GLY A 24 6.66 16.39 -23.55
CA GLY A 24 6.85 17.66 -22.81
C GLY A 24 5.57 18.47 -22.73
N GLY A 25 5.41 19.25 -21.65
CA GLY A 25 4.25 20.11 -21.44
C GLY A 25 2.92 19.36 -21.60
N ALA A 26 1.96 19.97 -22.28
CA ALA A 26 0.60 19.42 -22.48
C ALA A 26 0.55 18.08 -23.25
N ALA A 27 1.61 17.71 -23.97
CA ALA A 27 1.68 16.46 -24.75
C ALA A 27 2.16 15.25 -23.91
N GLY A 28 2.41 15.42 -22.62
CA GLY A 28 3.04 14.39 -21.79
C GLY A 28 2.16 13.17 -21.49
N HIS A 29 0.83 13.27 -21.57
CA HIS A 29 -0.07 12.11 -21.45
C HIS A 29 -0.31 11.45 -22.81
N VAL A 30 -0.36 10.12 -22.83
CA VAL A 30 -0.47 9.32 -24.06
C VAL A 30 -1.73 8.45 -24.05
N GLY A 31 -2.50 8.49 -25.13
CA GLY A 31 -3.59 7.55 -25.36
C GLY A 31 -3.39 6.78 -26.65
N VAL A 32 -3.39 5.44 -26.53
CA VAL A 32 -3.33 4.51 -27.66
C VAL A 32 -4.74 3.93 -27.87
N ILE A 33 -5.34 4.21 -29.01
CA ILE A 33 -6.67 3.71 -29.35
C ILE A 33 -6.60 2.71 -30.51
N GLY A 34 -7.40 1.65 -30.44
CA GLY A 34 -7.46 0.66 -31.50
C GLY A 34 -8.38 -0.52 -31.20
N ALA A 35 -8.85 -1.19 -32.25
CA ALA A 35 -9.65 -2.41 -32.12
C ALA A 35 -8.87 -3.56 -31.43
N PRO A 36 -9.52 -4.67 -31.04
CA PRO A 36 -8.82 -5.86 -30.57
C PRO A 36 -7.73 -6.31 -31.56
N ARG A 37 -6.57 -6.72 -31.04
CA ARG A 37 -5.42 -7.24 -31.82
C ARG A 37 -4.78 -6.29 -32.85
N THR A 38 -5.04 -4.99 -32.79
CA THR A 38 -4.45 -4.01 -33.72
C THR A 38 -3.05 -3.52 -33.33
N GLY A 39 -2.53 -3.95 -32.17
CA GLY A 39 -1.17 -3.64 -31.73
C GLY A 39 -1.07 -2.65 -30.55
N LYS A 40 -2.16 -2.36 -29.83
CA LYS A 40 -2.16 -1.42 -28.69
C LYS A 40 -1.07 -1.71 -27.65
N SER A 41 -1.03 -2.94 -27.12
CA SER A 41 -0.03 -3.39 -26.16
C SER A 41 1.38 -3.32 -26.72
N THR A 42 1.57 -3.64 -28.01
CA THR A 42 2.88 -3.53 -28.68
C THR A 42 3.31 -2.06 -28.83
N MET A 43 2.38 -1.14 -29.10
CA MET A 43 2.67 0.28 -29.16
C MET A 43 3.09 0.82 -27.79
N LEU A 44 2.35 0.49 -26.71
CA LEU A 44 2.75 0.89 -25.36
C LEU A 44 4.14 0.33 -24.98
N ARG A 45 4.40 -0.94 -25.26
CA ARG A 45 5.73 -1.55 -25.05
C ARG A 45 6.83 -0.86 -25.87
N SER A 46 6.53 -0.41 -27.08
CA SER A 46 7.46 0.33 -27.93
C SER A 46 7.75 1.73 -27.37
N ILE A 47 6.76 2.39 -26.78
CA ILE A 47 6.95 3.66 -26.06
C ILE A 47 7.87 3.46 -24.85
N VAL A 48 7.58 2.46 -24.00
CA VAL A 48 8.42 2.14 -22.84
C VAL A 48 9.84 1.82 -23.27
N THR A 49 9.99 1.02 -24.33
CA THR A 49 11.30 0.68 -24.92
C THR A 49 12.04 1.92 -25.42
N GLY A 50 11.38 2.79 -26.19
CA GLY A 50 12.00 4.00 -26.73
C GLY A 50 12.47 4.95 -25.63
N ILE A 51 11.71 5.06 -24.54
CA ILE A 51 12.12 5.86 -23.36
C ILE A 51 13.30 5.19 -22.66
N ALA A 52 13.24 3.88 -22.39
CA ALA A 52 14.30 3.14 -21.70
C ALA A 52 15.64 3.14 -22.46
N LEU A 53 15.59 3.21 -23.79
CA LEU A 53 16.78 3.32 -24.64
C LEU A 53 17.35 4.74 -24.73
N THR A 54 16.61 5.76 -24.28
CA THR A 54 17.01 7.17 -24.39
C THR A 54 17.18 7.87 -23.04
N HIS A 55 16.78 7.23 -21.95
CA HIS A 55 16.83 7.75 -20.58
C HIS A 55 17.32 6.66 -19.64
N THR A 56 17.99 7.06 -18.56
CA THR A 56 18.47 6.14 -17.53
C THR A 56 17.33 5.70 -16.59
N PRO A 57 17.52 4.61 -15.83
CA PRO A 57 16.57 4.17 -14.81
C PRO A 57 16.31 5.16 -13.68
N LEU A 58 17.10 6.23 -13.56
CA LEU A 58 16.92 7.32 -12.58
C LEU A 58 16.15 8.51 -13.15
N GLU A 59 16.05 8.61 -14.47
CA GLU A 59 15.35 9.66 -15.20
C GLU A 59 13.92 9.27 -15.58
N ALA A 60 13.63 7.97 -15.74
CA ALA A 60 12.31 7.48 -16.11
C ALA A 60 11.93 6.20 -15.36
N HIS A 61 10.74 6.20 -14.76
CA HIS A 61 10.20 5.07 -14.00
C HIS A 61 8.82 4.63 -14.50
N PHE A 62 8.58 3.33 -14.62
CA PHE A 62 7.32 2.79 -15.13
C PHE A 62 6.56 1.98 -14.06
N TYR A 63 5.30 2.34 -13.86
CA TYR A 63 4.31 1.54 -13.14
C TYR A 63 3.30 1.02 -14.16
N VAL A 64 3.24 -0.29 -14.36
CA VAL A 64 2.43 -0.88 -15.43
C VAL A 64 1.27 -1.67 -14.84
N LEU A 65 0.05 -1.33 -15.25
CA LEU A 65 -1.17 -2.11 -15.07
C LEU A 65 -1.47 -2.85 -16.39
N ASP A 66 -1.18 -4.16 -16.44
CA ASP A 66 -1.34 -4.99 -17.64
C ASP A 66 -2.64 -5.81 -17.57
N PHE A 67 -3.66 -5.32 -18.27
CA PHE A 67 -4.94 -6.00 -18.47
C PHE A 67 -5.10 -6.50 -19.92
N GLY A 68 -4.09 -6.29 -20.78
CA GLY A 68 -4.11 -6.56 -22.22
C GLY A 68 -3.67 -7.97 -22.61
N GLY A 69 -3.23 -8.78 -21.65
CA GLY A 69 -2.88 -10.19 -21.85
C GLY A 69 -1.51 -10.60 -21.29
N GLY A 70 -0.94 -9.85 -20.35
CA GLY A 70 0.31 -10.22 -19.68
C GLY A 70 1.56 -9.99 -20.53
N THR A 71 1.43 -9.21 -21.61
CA THR A 71 2.51 -8.99 -22.59
C THR A 71 3.64 -8.09 -22.08
N PHE A 72 3.44 -7.41 -20.95
CA PHE A 72 4.46 -6.65 -20.24
C PHE A 72 5.26 -7.48 -19.23
N THR A 73 4.92 -8.75 -18.97
CA THR A 73 5.61 -9.58 -17.97
C THR A 73 7.14 -9.55 -18.08
N PRO A 74 7.75 -9.69 -19.27
CA PRO A 74 9.23 -9.63 -19.40
C PRO A 74 9.83 -8.28 -19.01
N PHE A 75 9.07 -7.18 -19.06
CA PHE A 75 9.54 -5.85 -18.69
C PHE A 75 9.74 -5.69 -17.18
N ARG A 76 9.31 -6.65 -16.33
CA ARG A 76 9.58 -6.62 -14.88
C ARG A 76 11.08 -6.53 -14.56
N ASP A 77 11.91 -7.15 -15.39
CA ASP A 77 13.36 -7.19 -15.23
C ASP A 77 14.07 -5.98 -15.86
N LEU A 78 13.33 -5.08 -16.51
CA LEU A 78 13.88 -3.83 -17.01
C LEU A 78 14.17 -2.89 -15.82
N PRO A 79 15.38 -2.29 -15.72
CA PRO A 79 15.76 -1.48 -14.56
C PRO A 79 14.88 -0.25 -14.33
N HIS A 80 14.24 0.28 -15.39
CA HIS A 80 13.31 1.41 -15.34
C HIS A 80 11.93 1.06 -14.77
N VAL A 81 11.55 -0.23 -14.75
CA VAL A 81 10.18 -0.65 -14.42
C VAL A 81 10.06 -0.91 -12.94
N ALA A 82 9.22 -0.13 -12.26
CA ALA A 82 8.96 -0.24 -10.83
C ALA A 82 8.02 -1.41 -10.50
N SER A 83 6.99 -1.63 -11.33
CA SER A 83 6.08 -2.78 -11.23
C SER A 83 5.40 -3.11 -12.55
N VAL A 84 5.05 -4.39 -12.72
CA VAL A 84 4.08 -4.85 -13.72
C VAL A 84 3.04 -5.69 -13.01
N THR A 85 1.82 -5.16 -12.94
CA THR A 85 0.72 -5.72 -12.15
C THR A 85 -0.38 -6.22 -13.07
N GLY A 86 -0.78 -7.48 -12.88
CA GLY A 86 -1.86 -8.09 -13.66
C GLY A 86 -3.25 -7.90 -13.05
N ARG A 87 -4.28 -8.20 -13.83
CA ARG A 87 -5.69 -8.22 -13.37
C ARG A 87 -5.96 -9.18 -12.20
N SER A 88 -5.12 -10.21 -12.01
CA SER A 88 -5.26 -11.21 -10.95
C SER A 88 -4.73 -10.74 -9.60
N GLU A 89 -4.14 -9.54 -9.52
CA GLU A 89 -3.48 -9.00 -8.34
C GLU A 89 -4.17 -7.70 -7.88
N PRO A 90 -5.46 -7.75 -7.49
CA PRO A 90 -6.27 -6.55 -7.29
C PRO A 90 -5.74 -5.61 -6.20
N ASP A 91 -5.14 -6.16 -5.14
CA ASP A 91 -4.53 -5.37 -4.07
C ASP A 91 -3.25 -4.67 -4.56
N VAL A 92 -2.46 -5.32 -5.41
CA VAL A 92 -1.27 -4.72 -6.04
C VAL A 92 -1.67 -3.62 -7.02
N VAL A 93 -2.80 -3.74 -7.73
CA VAL A 93 -3.33 -2.68 -8.61
C VAL A 93 -3.63 -1.42 -7.79
N ARG A 94 -4.38 -1.57 -6.70
CA ARG A 94 -4.69 -0.45 -5.79
C ARG A 94 -3.42 0.15 -5.19
N ARG A 95 -2.50 -0.70 -4.72
CA ARG A 95 -1.21 -0.26 -4.16
C ARG A 95 -0.36 0.50 -5.17
N THR A 96 -0.36 0.08 -6.43
CA THR A 96 0.36 0.75 -7.52
C THR A 96 -0.14 2.19 -7.70
N VAL A 97 -1.45 2.39 -7.77
CA VAL A 97 -2.04 3.73 -7.94
C VAL A 97 -1.90 4.58 -6.68
N ALA A 98 -2.02 3.97 -5.50
CA ALA A 98 -1.75 4.64 -4.23
C ALA A 98 -0.28 5.12 -4.14
N GLU A 99 0.70 4.30 -4.57
CA GLU A 99 2.12 4.69 -4.61
C GLU A 99 2.32 5.90 -5.52
N VAL A 100 1.84 5.84 -6.76
CA VAL A 100 1.97 6.94 -7.70
C VAL A 100 1.31 8.22 -7.16
N THR A 101 0.18 8.08 -6.48
CA THR A 101 -0.50 9.21 -5.82
C THR A 101 0.34 9.81 -4.69
N ALA A 102 0.90 8.96 -3.82
CA ALA A 102 1.76 9.38 -2.72
C ALA A 102 3.02 10.09 -3.25
N LEU A 103 3.64 9.57 -4.32
CA LEU A 103 4.81 10.17 -4.95
C LEU A 103 4.50 11.57 -5.51
N VAL A 104 3.38 11.75 -6.20
CA VAL A 104 2.97 13.08 -6.70
C VAL A 104 2.74 14.05 -5.54
N ASN A 105 2.08 13.62 -4.47
CA ASN A 105 1.86 14.45 -3.28
C ASN A 105 3.17 14.84 -2.59
N ALA A 106 4.08 13.87 -2.42
CA ALA A 106 5.39 14.10 -1.82
C ALA A 106 6.22 15.07 -2.67
N ARG A 107 6.20 14.91 -4.00
CA ARG A 107 6.90 15.79 -4.93
C ARG A 107 6.32 17.20 -4.95
N GLU A 108 5.01 17.34 -4.86
CA GLU A 108 4.36 18.65 -4.74
C GLU A 108 4.85 19.39 -3.48
N GLN A 109 4.92 18.71 -2.34
CA GLN A 109 5.50 19.27 -1.12
C GLN A 109 6.99 19.58 -1.28
N TYR A 110 7.75 18.67 -1.86
CA TYR A 110 9.18 18.85 -2.12
C TYR A 110 9.46 20.07 -3.01
N PHE A 111 8.66 20.29 -4.06
CA PHE A 111 8.79 21.44 -4.96
C PHE A 111 8.55 22.74 -4.21
N ARG A 112 7.54 22.77 -3.32
CA ARG A 112 7.30 23.93 -2.45
C ARG A 112 8.49 24.20 -1.54
N ASP A 113 8.98 23.18 -0.86
CA ASP A 113 10.07 23.32 0.13
C ASP A 113 11.40 23.72 -0.50
N LYS A 114 11.64 23.30 -1.75
CA LYS A 114 12.86 23.63 -2.51
C LYS A 114 12.71 24.82 -3.46
N GLY A 115 11.55 25.47 -3.52
CA GLY A 115 11.29 26.60 -4.41
C GLY A 115 11.46 26.23 -5.89
N ILE A 116 10.95 25.06 -6.29
CA ILE A 116 10.95 24.58 -7.67
C ILE A 116 9.63 25.00 -8.32
N ASP A 117 9.74 25.78 -9.40
CA ASP A 117 8.62 26.40 -10.11
C ASP A 117 8.06 25.54 -11.25
N THR A 118 8.90 24.72 -11.87
CA THR A 118 8.52 23.85 -13.00
C THR A 118 9.21 22.49 -12.94
N VAL A 119 8.60 21.49 -13.57
CA VAL A 119 9.24 20.17 -13.72
C VAL A 119 10.49 20.24 -14.60
N GLU A 120 10.56 21.18 -15.54
CA GLU A 120 11.77 21.43 -16.33
C GLU A 120 12.94 21.91 -15.45
N THR A 121 12.69 22.82 -14.51
CA THR A 121 13.67 23.25 -13.50
C THR A 121 14.14 22.06 -12.66
N TYR A 122 13.21 21.22 -12.22
CA TYR A 122 13.51 20.00 -11.48
C TYR A 122 14.41 19.04 -12.26
N ARG A 123 14.05 18.68 -13.50
CA ARG A 123 14.86 17.81 -14.38
C ARG A 123 16.25 18.38 -14.63
N ALA A 124 16.37 19.71 -14.77
CA ALA A 124 17.66 20.37 -14.97
C ALA A 124 18.55 20.28 -13.72
N ARG A 125 17.97 20.53 -12.54
CA ARG A 125 18.69 20.53 -11.25
C ARG A 125 19.02 19.13 -10.72
N ARG A 126 18.38 18.08 -11.23
CA ARG A 126 18.72 16.68 -10.90
C ARG A 126 19.95 16.14 -11.61
N LYS A 127 20.50 16.87 -12.58
CA LYS A 127 21.68 16.41 -13.31
C LYS A 127 22.86 16.25 -12.35
N PRO A 128 23.68 15.19 -12.51
CA PRO A 128 24.86 15.01 -11.69
C PRO A 128 25.75 16.26 -11.66
N GLY A 129 26.16 16.67 -10.46
CA GLY A 129 27.02 17.84 -10.25
C GLY A 129 26.29 19.18 -10.07
N ASP A 130 24.95 19.21 -10.10
CA ASP A 130 24.20 20.42 -9.74
C ASP A 130 24.35 20.74 -8.23
N PRO A 131 24.71 21.99 -7.86
CA PRO A 131 25.00 22.35 -6.48
C PRO A 131 23.75 22.46 -5.58
N SER A 132 22.54 22.47 -6.16
CA SER A 132 21.29 22.61 -5.38
C SER A 132 20.94 21.35 -4.59
N GLY A 133 21.55 20.21 -4.92
CA GLY A 133 21.25 18.93 -4.27
C GLY A 133 19.78 18.51 -4.42
N VAL A 134 19.11 18.99 -5.48
CA VAL A 134 17.74 18.62 -5.79
C VAL A 134 17.76 17.18 -6.29
N ASP A 135 17.16 16.30 -5.49
CA ASP A 135 16.85 14.92 -5.82
C ASP A 135 15.81 14.43 -4.81
N ASP A 136 14.64 13.98 -5.27
CA ASP A 136 13.63 13.31 -4.45
C ASP A 136 13.71 11.77 -4.60
N GLY A 137 14.68 11.27 -5.37
CA GLY A 137 14.89 9.86 -5.67
C GLY A 137 14.19 9.35 -6.94
N TYR A 138 13.38 10.17 -7.63
CA TYR A 138 12.52 9.70 -8.71
C TYR A 138 12.58 10.57 -9.97
N GLY A 139 12.78 10.02 -11.16
CA GLY A 139 12.63 10.70 -12.46
C GLY A 139 11.20 11.13 -12.82
N ASP A 140 10.97 11.23 -14.13
CA ASP A 140 9.62 11.23 -14.69
C ASP A 140 8.95 9.87 -14.40
N ILE A 141 7.71 9.92 -13.92
CA ILE A 141 6.93 8.74 -13.53
C ILE A 141 5.91 8.47 -14.63
N PHE A 142 5.85 7.23 -15.11
CA PHE A 142 4.95 6.79 -16.16
C PHE A 142 3.99 5.72 -15.62
N LEU A 143 2.72 6.09 -15.46
CA LEU A 143 1.65 5.14 -15.14
C LEU A 143 1.05 4.62 -16.46
N VAL A 144 1.36 3.36 -16.78
CA VAL A 144 0.91 2.69 -18.01
C VAL A 144 -0.28 1.79 -17.71
N VAL A 145 -1.39 1.98 -18.42
CA VAL A 145 -2.62 1.20 -18.28
C VAL A 145 -2.94 0.52 -19.61
N ASP A 146 -2.55 -0.75 -19.76
CA ASP A 146 -2.89 -1.54 -20.94
C ASP A 146 -4.24 -2.22 -20.77
N GLY A 147 -5.32 -1.54 -21.20
CA GLY A 147 -6.69 -2.03 -21.07
C GLY A 147 -7.57 -1.16 -20.17
N TRP A 148 -7.78 0.10 -20.55
CA TRP A 148 -8.59 1.07 -19.81
C TRP A 148 -10.03 0.59 -19.55
N THR A 149 -10.64 -0.09 -20.52
CA THR A 149 -11.99 -0.65 -20.39
C THR A 149 -12.07 -1.66 -19.23
N THR A 150 -11.03 -2.48 -19.04
CA THR A 150 -10.95 -3.44 -17.92
C THR A 150 -10.75 -2.72 -16.60
N LEU A 151 -9.88 -1.71 -16.54
CA LEU A 151 -9.70 -0.87 -15.35
C LEU A 151 -11.05 -0.32 -14.88
N ARG A 152 -11.81 0.33 -15.77
CA ARG A 152 -13.10 0.94 -15.43
C ARG A 152 -14.13 -0.08 -14.93
N ASN A 153 -14.12 -1.30 -15.48
CA ASN A 153 -15.13 -2.31 -15.17
C ASN A 153 -14.80 -3.14 -13.92
N GLU A 154 -13.53 -3.40 -13.65
CA GLU A 154 -13.08 -4.29 -12.56
C GLU A 154 -12.43 -3.52 -11.38
N PHE A 155 -12.04 -2.26 -11.59
CA PHE A 155 -11.32 -1.39 -10.63
C PHE A 155 -11.89 0.03 -10.64
N ASP A 156 -13.21 0.15 -10.54
CA ASP A 156 -13.96 1.42 -10.58
C ASP A 156 -13.60 2.38 -9.43
N ASP A 157 -13.07 1.86 -8.32
CA ASP A 157 -12.53 2.63 -7.20
C ASP A 157 -11.20 3.35 -7.53
N VAL A 158 -10.47 2.85 -8.53
CA VAL A 158 -9.14 3.33 -8.93
C VAL A 158 -9.22 4.34 -10.09
N GLU A 159 -10.18 4.18 -11.01
CA GLU A 159 -10.36 5.08 -12.17
C GLU A 159 -10.38 6.58 -11.78
N PRO A 160 -11.17 7.02 -10.78
CA PRO A 160 -11.23 8.44 -10.39
C PRO A 160 -9.89 8.98 -9.87
N GLN A 161 -9.08 8.12 -9.23
CA GLN A 161 -7.76 8.51 -8.71
C GLN A 161 -6.80 8.78 -9.86
N ILE A 162 -6.77 7.91 -10.88
CA ILE A 162 -5.94 8.12 -12.08
C ILE A 162 -6.39 9.39 -12.82
N GLN A 163 -7.70 9.64 -12.90
CA GLN A 163 -8.23 10.88 -13.49
C GLN A 163 -7.79 12.13 -12.72
N ALA A 164 -7.84 12.11 -11.39
CA ALA A 164 -7.35 13.21 -10.57
C ALA A 164 -5.84 13.43 -10.76
N LEU A 165 -5.07 12.34 -10.88
CA LEU A 165 -3.64 12.41 -11.18
C LEU A 165 -3.37 13.02 -12.56
N ALA A 166 -4.09 12.62 -13.60
CA ALA A 166 -3.91 13.20 -14.94
C ALA A 166 -4.22 14.71 -14.99
N GLY A 167 -5.12 15.20 -14.14
CA GLY A 167 -5.46 16.62 -14.07
C GLY A 167 -4.32 17.54 -13.59
N ARG A 168 -3.37 17.03 -12.78
CA ARG A 168 -2.26 17.83 -12.21
C ARG A 168 -0.86 17.22 -12.39
N GLY A 169 -0.78 15.97 -12.82
CA GLY A 169 0.42 15.14 -12.73
C GLY A 169 1.58 15.65 -13.56
N LEU A 170 1.32 16.23 -14.74
CA LEU A 170 2.37 16.75 -15.63
C LEU A 170 3.23 17.84 -14.97
N THR A 171 2.64 18.66 -14.10
CA THR A 171 3.36 19.69 -13.32
C THR A 171 4.44 19.08 -12.41
N PHE A 172 4.27 17.81 -12.04
CA PHE A 172 5.17 17.07 -11.16
C PHE A 172 5.84 15.89 -11.87
N GLY A 173 5.88 15.90 -13.21
CA GLY A 173 6.55 14.84 -13.99
C GLY A 173 5.85 13.47 -13.95
N LEU A 174 4.56 13.42 -13.61
CA LEU A 174 3.74 12.22 -13.79
C LEU A 174 3.08 12.24 -15.17
N HIS A 175 3.23 11.12 -15.88
CA HIS A 175 2.68 10.86 -17.19
C HIS A 175 1.73 9.65 -17.13
N VAL A 176 0.49 9.81 -17.57
CA VAL A 176 -0.45 8.69 -17.75
C VAL A 176 -0.43 8.24 -19.21
N MET A 177 -0.22 6.94 -19.42
CA MET A 177 -0.27 6.29 -20.72
C MET A 177 -1.36 5.23 -20.69
N LEU A 178 -2.35 5.30 -21.56
CA LEU A 178 -3.44 4.32 -21.57
C LEU A 178 -3.68 3.71 -22.94
N ALA A 179 -4.11 2.46 -22.96
CA ALA A 179 -4.65 1.80 -24.14
C ALA A 179 -6.15 1.54 -23.98
N THR A 180 -6.94 1.92 -24.98
CA THR A 180 -8.40 1.71 -24.99
C THR A 180 -8.91 1.21 -26.35
N GLY A 181 -10.05 0.54 -26.35
CA GLY A 181 -10.76 0.16 -27.57
C GLY A 181 -11.45 1.33 -28.26
N ARG A 182 -12.03 2.23 -27.46
CA ARG A 182 -12.83 3.39 -27.90
C ARG A 182 -12.55 4.59 -27.02
N TRP A 183 -12.60 5.79 -27.59
CA TRP A 183 -12.49 7.03 -26.82
C TRP A 183 -13.68 7.24 -25.89
N MET A 184 -14.86 6.74 -26.25
CA MET A 184 -16.05 6.76 -25.39
C MET A 184 -15.84 6.01 -24.06
N ASP A 185 -14.85 5.11 -23.97
CA ASP A 185 -14.54 4.45 -22.71
C ASP A 185 -13.79 5.35 -21.72
N VAL A 186 -13.23 6.46 -22.20
CA VAL A 186 -12.44 7.41 -21.42
C VAL A 186 -13.32 8.62 -21.10
N ARG A 187 -13.44 8.98 -19.82
CA ARG A 187 -14.19 10.15 -19.37
C ARG A 187 -13.63 11.43 -20.00
N SER A 188 -14.50 12.41 -20.27
CA SER A 188 -14.15 13.65 -20.97
C SER A 188 -12.92 14.35 -20.39
N GLN A 189 -12.89 14.57 -19.09
CA GLN A 189 -11.76 15.24 -18.43
C GLN A 189 -10.43 14.50 -18.62
N MET A 190 -10.43 13.16 -18.56
CA MET A 190 -9.23 12.36 -18.84
C MET A 190 -8.85 12.44 -20.33
N LYS A 191 -9.83 12.32 -21.23
CA LYS A 191 -9.62 12.41 -22.68
C LYS A 191 -9.00 13.76 -23.08
N ASP A 192 -9.46 14.85 -22.48
CA ASP A 192 -8.97 16.21 -22.74
C ASP A 192 -7.56 16.43 -22.19
N ALA A 193 -7.20 15.76 -21.09
CA ALA A 193 -5.85 15.78 -20.54
C ALA A 193 -4.82 15.01 -21.41
N ILE A 194 -5.28 14.12 -22.30
CA ILE A 194 -4.41 13.34 -23.20
C ILE A 194 -4.04 14.17 -24.42
N GLY A 195 -2.86 14.79 -24.36
CA GLY A 195 -2.30 15.57 -25.47
C GLY A 195 -1.71 14.73 -26.61
N THR A 196 -1.08 13.59 -26.31
CA THR A 196 -0.54 12.69 -27.35
C THR A 196 -1.51 11.55 -27.64
N ARG A 197 -2.06 11.50 -28.85
CA ARG A 197 -3.04 10.48 -29.26
C ARG A 197 -2.50 9.67 -30.43
N LEU A 198 -2.39 8.36 -30.24
CA LEU A 198 -1.92 7.39 -31.23
C LEU A 198 -3.10 6.51 -31.68
N GLU A 199 -3.64 6.80 -32.86
CA GLU A 199 -4.80 6.11 -33.43
C GLU A 199 -4.35 4.94 -34.32
N LEU A 200 -4.48 3.71 -33.82
CA LEU A 200 -4.32 2.50 -34.62
C LEU A 200 -5.61 2.19 -35.39
N ARG A 201 -5.63 1.08 -36.13
CA ARG A 201 -6.87 0.61 -36.75
C ARG A 201 -8.03 0.55 -35.73
N LEU A 202 -9.12 1.24 -36.04
CA LEU A 202 -10.35 1.26 -35.24
C LEU A 202 -11.33 0.17 -35.70
N GLY A 203 -12.22 -0.24 -34.78
CA GLY A 203 -13.32 -1.14 -35.10
C GLY A 203 -14.39 -0.44 -35.94
N ASP A 204 -14.72 0.79 -35.56
CA ASP A 204 -15.56 1.71 -36.32
C ASP A 204 -14.77 2.99 -36.62
N ALA A 205 -14.78 3.44 -37.88
CA ALA A 205 -14.12 4.67 -38.28
C ALA A 205 -14.85 5.93 -37.79
N LEU A 206 -16.10 5.82 -37.35
CA LEU A 206 -16.83 6.90 -36.66
C LEU A 206 -16.16 7.30 -35.34
N ASP A 207 -15.42 6.39 -34.72
CA ASP A 207 -14.67 6.65 -33.49
C ASP A 207 -13.34 7.41 -33.73
N SER A 208 -13.00 7.72 -35.00
CA SER A 208 -11.76 8.42 -35.36
C SER A 208 -11.79 9.89 -34.94
N GLU A 209 -10.73 10.34 -34.28
CA GLU A 209 -10.54 11.75 -33.93
C GLU A 209 -9.71 12.50 -35.00
N VAL A 210 -9.15 11.77 -35.97
CA VAL A 210 -8.31 12.33 -37.04
C VAL A 210 -9.14 12.62 -38.29
N ASP A 211 -9.67 11.57 -38.92
CA ASP A 211 -10.52 11.68 -40.11
C ASP A 211 -11.20 10.33 -40.39
N ARG A 212 -12.53 10.31 -40.36
CA ARG A 212 -13.33 9.11 -40.61
C ARG A 212 -12.98 8.42 -41.93
N LYS A 213 -12.80 9.16 -43.02
CA LYS A 213 -12.56 8.56 -44.36
C LYS A 213 -11.17 7.96 -44.43
N VAL A 214 -10.17 8.62 -43.86
CA VAL A 214 -8.79 8.11 -43.84
C VAL A 214 -8.69 6.91 -42.89
N ALA A 215 -9.37 6.94 -41.75
CA ALA A 215 -9.39 5.82 -40.80
C ALA A 215 -9.93 4.52 -41.41
N GLN A 216 -10.91 4.61 -42.32
CA GLN A 216 -11.40 3.45 -43.07
C GLN A 216 -10.32 2.79 -43.93
N GLN A 217 -9.34 3.56 -44.41
CA GLN A 217 -8.25 3.10 -45.28
C GLN A 217 -7.08 2.49 -44.51
N VAL A 218 -7.05 2.60 -43.17
CA VAL A 218 -6.04 1.92 -42.35
C VAL A 218 -6.23 0.41 -42.50
N PRO A 219 -5.20 -0.37 -42.90
CA PRO A 219 -5.32 -1.81 -43.13
C PRO A 219 -5.79 -2.58 -41.89
N THR A 220 -6.66 -3.58 -42.09
CA THR A 220 -7.23 -4.41 -41.01
C THR A 220 -6.35 -5.62 -40.64
N ASP A 221 -5.57 -6.14 -41.57
CA ASP A 221 -4.74 -7.34 -41.46
C ASP A 221 -3.28 -7.04 -41.09
N ARG A 222 -2.95 -5.77 -40.81
CA ARG A 222 -1.57 -5.32 -40.50
C ARG A 222 -1.53 -4.57 -39.17
N PRO A 223 -1.43 -5.28 -38.03
CA PRO A 223 -1.25 -4.67 -36.71
C PRO A 223 -0.07 -3.70 -36.67
N GLY A 224 -0.17 -2.65 -35.85
CA GLY A 224 0.80 -1.56 -35.75
C GLY A 224 0.61 -0.44 -36.77
N ARG A 225 -0.32 -0.60 -37.74
CA ARG A 225 -0.73 0.49 -38.63
C ARG A 225 -1.70 1.45 -37.94
N GLY A 226 -1.55 2.74 -38.21
CA GLY A 226 -2.40 3.79 -37.67
C GLY A 226 -2.30 5.11 -38.42
N LEU A 227 -2.91 6.15 -37.86
CA LEU A 227 -2.91 7.52 -38.38
C LEU A 227 -2.24 8.49 -37.42
N THR A 228 -1.42 9.36 -38.00
CA THR A 228 -0.93 10.57 -37.34
C THR A 228 -2.00 11.67 -37.38
N PRO A 229 -1.92 12.70 -36.50
CA PRO A 229 -2.81 13.86 -36.56
C PRO A 229 -2.81 14.56 -37.93
N GLY A 230 -1.69 14.50 -38.65
CA GLY A 230 -1.56 15.03 -40.01
C GLY A 230 -2.20 14.16 -41.09
N LYS A 231 -3.01 13.14 -40.75
CA LYS A 231 -3.65 12.19 -41.68
C LYS A 231 -2.70 11.29 -42.47
N HIS A 232 -1.45 11.16 -42.02
CA HIS A 232 -0.47 10.25 -42.64
C HIS A 232 -0.52 8.90 -41.96
N HIS A 233 -0.39 7.84 -42.76
CA HIS A 233 -0.30 6.47 -42.26
C HIS A 233 1.05 6.27 -41.56
N PHE A 234 1.05 5.59 -40.43
CA PHE A 234 2.27 5.15 -39.77
C PHE A 234 2.29 3.63 -39.56
N LEU A 235 3.48 3.11 -39.30
CA LEU A 235 3.71 1.76 -38.79
C LEU A 235 4.55 1.86 -37.52
N SER A 236 4.05 1.31 -36.41
CA SER A 236 4.80 1.23 -35.15
C SER A 236 6.00 0.32 -35.28
N ALA A 237 7.09 0.66 -34.60
CA ALA A 237 8.23 -0.20 -34.38
C ALA A 237 7.84 -1.42 -33.50
N LEU A 238 8.72 -2.40 -33.46
CA LEU A 238 8.66 -3.50 -32.49
C LEU A 238 9.57 -3.16 -31.30
N PRO A 239 9.19 -3.52 -30.06
CA PRO A 239 10.03 -3.32 -28.88
C PRO A 239 11.19 -4.33 -28.83
N ARG A 240 12.21 -4.13 -29.67
CA ARG A 240 13.39 -5.00 -29.79
C ARG A 240 14.60 -4.25 -30.33
N VAL A 241 15.81 -4.79 -30.11
CA VAL A 241 17.10 -4.20 -30.53
C VAL A 241 18.02 -5.16 -31.29
N ASP A 242 17.59 -6.41 -31.47
CA ASP A 242 18.32 -7.47 -32.18
C ASP A 242 18.32 -7.36 -33.72
N GLY A 243 17.58 -6.40 -34.28
CA GLY A 243 17.50 -6.14 -35.72
C GLY A 243 16.52 -7.03 -36.52
N ASP A 244 15.83 -7.98 -35.88
CA ASP A 244 14.84 -8.83 -36.57
C ASP A 244 13.48 -8.11 -36.69
N ALA A 245 12.95 -8.01 -37.91
CA ALA A 245 11.68 -7.34 -38.20
C ALA A 245 10.42 -8.23 -38.03
N SER A 246 10.59 -9.51 -37.69
CA SER A 246 9.49 -10.49 -37.63
C SER A 246 8.66 -10.36 -36.34
N PRO A 247 7.33 -10.15 -36.42
CA PRO A 247 6.47 -10.18 -35.24
C PRO A 247 6.35 -11.57 -34.59
N ARG A 248 6.76 -12.64 -35.28
CA ARG A 248 6.63 -14.03 -34.80
C ARG A 248 7.65 -14.38 -33.72
N THR A 249 8.80 -13.71 -33.73
CA THR A 249 9.92 -13.87 -32.80
C THR A 249 9.94 -12.76 -31.75
N LEU A 250 8.84 -12.02 -31.60
CA LEU A 250 8.80 -10.82 -30.76
C LEU A 250 9.07 -11.12 -29.28
N GLY A 251 8.70 -12.30 -28.78
CA GLY A 251 8.99 -12.70 -27.41
C GLY A 251 10.50 -12.77 -27.13
N ASP A 252 11.25 -13.38 -28.05
CA ASP A 252 12.71 -13.49 -27.95
C ASP A 252 13.36 -12.11 -28.05
N GLY A 253 12.93 -11.29 -29.01
CA GLY A 253 13.47 -9.93 -29.19
C GLY A 253 13.19 -8.98 -28.02
N VAL A 254 12.06 -9.14 -27.32
CA VAL A 254 11.78 -8.41 -26.07
C VAL A 254 12.69 -8.88 -24.95
N SER A 255 12.94 -10.19 -24.85
CA SER A 255 13.80 -10.76 -23.82
C SER A 255 15.26 -10.30 -24.01
N ASP A 256 15.75 -10.33 -25.25
CA ASP A 256 17.06 -9.80 -25.64
C ASP A 256 17.18 -8.30 -25.32
N LEU A 257 16.16 -7.51 -25.65
CA LEU A 257 16.09 -6.08 -25.29
C LEU A 257 16.25 -5.86 -23.79
N VAL A 258 15.44 -6.56 -22.98
CA VAL A 258 15.45 -6.38 -21.52
C VAL A 258 16.82 -6.76 -20.95
N GLN A 259 17.37 -7.90 -21.37
CA GLN A 259 18.69 -8.34 -20.93
C GLN A 259 19.80 -7.37 -21.33
N THR A 260 19.74 -6.86 -22.57
CA THR A 260 20.73 -5.91 -23.10
C THR A 260 20.71 -4.60 -22.32
N VAL A 261 19.53 -4.04 -22.06
CA VAL A 261 19.39 -2.80 -21.28
C VAL A 261 19.80 -3.02 -19.83
N ALA A 262 19.39 -4.13 -19.21
CA ALA A 262 19.75 -4.44 -17.83
C ALA A 262 21.26 -4.63 -17.65
N SER A 263 21.92 -5.32 -18.58
CA SER A 263 23.36 -5.59 -18.54
C SER A 263 24.21 -4.35 -18.85
N ALA A 264 23.65 -3.35 -19.55
CA ALA A 264 24.33 -2.11 -19.88
C ALA A 264 24.26 -1.05 -18.76
N TRP A 265 23.45 -1.27 -17.72
CA TRP A 265 23.25 -0.32 -16.64
C TRP A 265 24.01 -0.74 -15.37
N ASP A 266 25.10 -0.04 -15.08
CA ASP A 266 25.93 -0.29 -13.89
C ASP A 266 25.51 0.55 -12.65
N GLY A 267 24.48 1.40 -12.79
CA GLY A 267 23.98 2.24 -11.71
C GLY A 267 22.93 1.56 -10.82
N PRO A 268 22.42 2.24 -9.78
CA PRO A 268 21.31 1.72 -9.00
C PRO A 268 20.06 1.57 -9.87
N PRO A 269 19.24 0.52 -9.67
CA PRO A 269 17.96 0.40 -10.37
C PRO A 269 17.02 1.54 -9.95
N GLY A 270 16.01 1.81 -10.77
CA GLY A 270 14.94 2.71 -10.36
C GLY A 270 14.18 2.16 -9.14
N PRO A 271 13.53 3.01 -8.32
CA PRO A 271 12.76 2.56 -7.17
C PRO A 271 11.68 1.55 -7.61
N LYS A 272 11.66 0.38 -6.96
CA LYS A 272 10.63 -0.66 -7.21
C LYS A 272 9.39 -0.39 -6.37
N LEU A 273 8.22 -0.85 -6.83
CA LEU A 273 7.01 -0.84 -6.02
C LEU A 273 7.24 -1.73 -4.80
N ARG A 274 7.20 -1.14 -3.62
CA ARG A 274 7.37 -1.88 -2.37
C ARG A 274 6.01 -2.38 -1.91
N LEU A 275 5.85 -3.70 -1.88
CA LEU A 275 4.67 -4.34 -1.34
C LEU A 275 4.87 -4.55 0.16
N LEU A 276 3.76 -4.46 0.88
CA LEU A 276 3.75 -4.80 2.29
C LEU A 276 4.09 -6.31 2.42
N PRO A 277 5.18 -6.68 3.12
CA PRO A 277 5.68 -8.05 3.14
C PRO A 277 4.65 -9.00 3.75
N GLU A 278 4.67 -10.27 3.33
CA GLU A 278 3.80 -11.30 3.93
C GLU A 278 4.26 -11.70 5.33
N LEU A 279 5.57 -11.56 5.60
CA LEU A 279 6.18 -11.82 6.90
C LEU A 279 7.25 -10.76 7.15
N VAL A 280 7.20 -10.16 8.32
CA VAL A 280 8.23 -9.29 8.87
C VAL A 280 8.44 -9.69 10.31
N THR A 281 9.68 -9.85 10.76
CA THR A 281 10.01 -10.22 12.13
C THR A 281 10.03 -9.00 13.04
N LEU A 282 9.80 -9.18 14.34
CA LEU A 282 9.89 -8.06 15.29
C LEU A 282 11.28 -7.42 15.33
N ASP A 283 12.35 -8.19 15.12
CA ASP A 283 13.72 -7.67 15.10
C ASP A 283 14.00 -6.81 13.86
N GLU A 284 13.43 -7.14 12.70
CA GLU A 284 13.48 -6.28 11.51
C GLU A 284 12.76 -4.94 11.76
N VAL A 285 11.59 -4.98 12.40
CA VAL A 285 10.84 -3.77 12.74
C VAL A 285 11.62 -2.90 13.74
N ARG A 286 12.24 -3.50 14.76
CA ARG A 286 13.11 -2.80 15.72
C ARG A 286 14.31 -2.17 15.06
N ALA A 287 14.98 -2.90 14.17
CA ALA A 287 16.13 -2.39 13.43
C ALA A 287 15.77 -1.17 12.59
N GLN A 288 14.57 -1.16 12.01
CA GLN A 288 14.07 -0.04 11.23
C GLN A 288 13.63 1.16 12.10
N ALA A 289 13.03 0.92 13.26
CA ALA A 289 12.59 1.99 14.18
C ALA A 289 13.75 2.71 14.87
N GLY A 290 14.84 1.98 15.12
CA GLY A 290 16.00 2.50 15.84
C GLY A 290 15.83 2.45 17.37
N PRO A 291 16.91 2.72 18.11
CA PRO A 291 16.97 2.51 19.56
C PRO A 291 16.18 3.52 20.39
N GLU A 292 15.88 4.69 19.83
CA GLU A 292 15.15 5.77 20.51
C GLU A 292 13.63 5.54 20.56
N GLU A 293 13.11 4.54 19.84
CA GLU A 293 11.68 4.25 19.81
C GLU A 293 11.24 3.56 21.12
N THR A 294 10.47 4.28 21.94
CA THR A 294 9.99 3.81 23.24
C THR A 294 8.57 3.24 23.19
N ARG A 295 7.84 3.41 22.08
CA ARG A 295 6.49 2.88 21.92
C ARG A 295 6.52 1.39 21.57
N VAL A 296 5.38 0.73 21.71
CA VAL A 296 5.22 -0.70 21.40
C VAL A 296 5.16 -0.90 19.90
N LEU A 297 6.19 -1.52 19.31
CA LEU A 297 6.22 -1.82 17.88
C LEU A 297 5.26 -2.97 17.54
N LEU A 298 4.36 -2.72 16.58
CA LEU A 298 3.36 -3.68 16.13
C LEU A 298 3.74 -4.35 14.81
N GLY A 299 4.46 -3.67 13.92
CA GLY A 299 4.68 -4.13 12.55
C GLY A 299 5.15 -3.01 11.62
N VAL A 300 4.81 -3.11 10.34
CA VAL A 300 5.03 -2.03 9.35
C VAL A 300 3.73 -1.63 8.66
N ASP A 301 3.56 -0.35 8.33
CA ASP A 301 2.39 0.16 7.63
C ASP A 301 2.48 -0.03 6.10
N GLU A 302 1.36 -0.09 5.39
CA GLU A 302 1.35 -0.27 3.93
C GLU A 302 1.82 0.96 3.13
N ALA A 303 1.58 2.16 3.64
CA ALA A 303 1.77 3.41 2.89
C ALA A 303 3.26 3.73 2.70
N ALA A 304 4.05 3.65 3.77
CA ALA A 304 5.47 3.97 3.76
C ALA A 304 6.37 2.74 3.96
N LEU A 305 5.80 1.60 4.36
CA LEU A 305 6.54 0.47 4.94
C LEU A 305 7.40 0.93 6.13
N ALA A 306 6.90 1.91 6.90
CA ALA A 306 7.58 2.41 8.08
C ALA A 306 7.16 1.60 9.32
N PRO A 307 7.97 1.60 10.40
CA PRO A 307 7.60 0.96 11.65
C PRO A 307 6.31 1.55 12.20
N LEU A 308 5.35 0.67 12.46
CA LEU A 308 4.10 1.01 13.08
C LEU A 308 4.19 0.77 14.59
N ALA A 309 4.05 1.85 15.36
CA ALA A 309 4.15 1.82 16.81
C ALA A 309 2.86 2.27 17.47
N LEU A 310 2.56 1.69 18.64
CA LEU A 310 1.43 2.04 19.48
C LEU A 310 1.93 2.64 20.79
N ASP A 311 1.44 3.84 21.10
CA ASP A 311 1.60 4.44 22.42
C ASP A 311 0.56 3.85 23.38
N VAL A 312 0.99 2.86 24.16
CA VAL A 312 0.16 2.19 25.17
C VAL A 312 -0.06 3.04 26.43
N ASP A 313 0.76 4.07 26.66
CA ASP A 313 0.58 4.98 27.79
C ASP A 313 -0.55 5.98 27.51
N ALA A 314 -0.70 6.37 26.24
CA ALA A 314 -1.82 7.15 25.74
C ALA A 314 -3.07 6.29 25.46
N ASN A 315 -2.88 5.02 25.08
CA ASN A 315 -3.96 4.08 24.76
C ASN A 315 -3.80 2.77 25.56
N PRO A 316 -4.26 2.72 26.82
CA PRO A 316 -4.03 1.58 27.70
C PRO A 316 -4.77 0.30 27.28
N HIS A 317 -5.66 0.40 26.30
CA HIS A 317 -6.58 -0.66 25.92
C HIS A 317 -6.43 -0.98 24.45
N VAL A 318 -6.37 -2.25 24.09
CA VAL A 318 -6.31 -2.70 22.69
C VAL A 318 -7.26 -3.87 22.48
N VAL A 319 -8.02 -3.81 21.40
CA VAL A 319 -8.90 -4.91 20.97
C VAL A 319 -8.40 -5.46 19.65
N LEU A 320 -8.08 -6.74 19.59
CA LEU A 320 -7.69 -7.43 18.37
C LEU A 320 -8.75 -8.46 17.98
N LEU A 321 -9.24 -8.37 16.75
CA LEU A 321 -10.22 -9.28 16.17
C LEU A 321 -9.55 -10.08 15.05
N GLY A 322 -9.59 -11.42 15.11
CA GLY A 322 -8.97 -12.26 14.09
C GLY A 322 -9.33 -13.74 14.23
N ASP A 323 -9.58 -14.43 13.12
CA ASP A 323 -9.91 -15.86 13.15
C ASP A 323 -8.70 -16.74 13.49
N SER A 324 -8.90 -18.06 13.58
CA SER A 324 -7.82 -19.00 13.92
C SER A 324 -6.71 -18.96 12.86
N GLY A 325 -5.44 -18.98 13.29
CA GLY A 325 -4.29 -18.90 12.38
C GLY A 325 -4.00 -17.50 11.81
N SER A 326 -4.78 -16.49 12.16
CA SER A 326 -4.60 -15.12 11.64
C SER A 326 -3.43 -14.34 12.24
N GLY A 327 -2.89 -14.77 13.39
CA GLY A 327 -1.75 -14.12 14.06
C GLY A 327 -2.00 -13.62 15.50
N LYS A 328 -3.17 -13.87 16.11
CA LYS A 328 -3.51 -13.41 17.49
C LYS A 328 -2.43 -13.67 18.54
N SER A 329 -1.98 -14.91 18.69
CA SER A 329 -0.99 -15.27 19.71
C SER A 329 0.39 -14.67 19.40
N SER A 330 0.76 -14.52 18.12
CA SER A 330 1.98 -13.80 17.72
C SER A 330 1.93 -12.33 18.12
N PHE A 331 0.76 -11.68 17.97
CA PHE A 331 0.56 -10.31 18.42
C PHE A 331 0.73 -10.19 19.95
N LEU A 332 0.12 -11.09 20.74
CA LEU A 332 0.28 -11.07 22.20
C LEU A 332 1.74 -11.26 22.63
N ARG A 333 2.47 -12.18 21.99
CA ARG A 333 3.92 -12.32 22.20
C ARG A 333 4.70 -11.07 21.81
N GLY A 334 4.31 -10.39 20.73
CA GLY A 334 4.89 -9.11 20.33
C GLY A 334 4.70 -8.02 21.37
N VAL A 335 3.48 -7.88 21.89
CA VAL A 335 3.19 -6.94 22.99
C VAL A 335 4.03 -7.25 24.22
N VAL A 336 4.13 -8.51 24.64
CA VAL A 336 4.97 -8.92 25.77
C VAL A 336 6.44 -8.54 25.53
N SER A 337 6.97 -8.90 24.37
CA SER A 337 8.37 -8.63 24.00
C SER A 337 8.69 -7.13 23.99
N GLU A 338 7.78 -6.30 23.49
CA GLU A 338 7.97 -4.85 23.42
C GLU A 338 7.79 -4.14 24.77
N VAL A 339 6.87 -4.62 25.61
CA VAL A 339 6.75 -4.12 26.99
C VAL A 339 8.01 -4.46 27.78
N MET A 340 8.55 -5.69 27.64
CA MET A 340 9.81 -6.06 28.29
C MET A 340 11.02 -5.29 27.74
N ARG A 341 11.00 -4.92 26.45
CA ARG A 341 12.06 -4.08 25.85
C ARG A 341 12.12 -2.69 26.47
N THR A 342 10.97 -2.14 26.85
CA THR A 342 10.84 -0.74 27.28
C THR A 342 10.68 -0.60 28.80
N ARG A 343 10.33 -1.68 29.52
CA ARG A 343 10.04 -1.67 30.96
C ARG A 343 10.69 -2.87 31.66
N THR A 344 11.28 -2.62 32.83
CA THR A 344 11.79 -3.66 33.73
C THR A 344 10.66 -4.41 34.44
N PRO A 345 10.91 -5.58 35.08
CA PRO A 345 9.88 -6.29 35.83
C PRO A 345 9.29 -5.47 36.99
N LYS A 346 10.02 -4.49 37.51
CA LYS A 346 9.53 -3.58 38.56
C LYS A 346 8.58 -2.50 38.03
N GLN A 347 8.60 -2.25 36.73
CA GLN A 347 7.79 -1.25 36.05
C GLN A 347 6.57 -1.86 35.34
N ALA A 348 6.66 -3.11 34.88
CA ALA A 348 5.55 -3.81 34.23
C ALA A 348 5.44 -5.26 34.70
N GLN A 349 4.22 -5.70 34.95
CA GLN A 349 3.87 -7.07 35.29
C GLN A 349 2.68 -7.53 34.44
N PHE A 350 2.63 -8.81 34.07
CA PHE A 350 1.56 -9.39 33.26
C PHE A 350 0.61 -10.24 34.07
N VAL A 351 -0.68 -10.13 33.74
CA VAL A 351 -1.72 -11.08 34.13
C VAL A 351 -2.27 -11.70 32.83
N ALA A 352 -2.05 -12.99 32.62
CA ALA A 352 -2.44 -13.67 31.39
C ALA A 352 -3.66 -14.55 31.62
N LEU A 353 -4.76 -14.29 30.90
CA LEU A 353 -5.93 -15.15 30.81
C LEU A 353 -5.86 -15.91 29.50
N ASP A 354 -5.54 -17.19 29.59
CA ASP A 354 -5.23 -18.03 28.44
C ASP A 354 -5.75 -19.45 28.67
N TYR A 355 -7.03 -19.67 28.34
CA TYR A 355 -7.68 -20.95 28.59
C TYR A 355 -7.19 -22.06 27.65
N ARG A 356 -6.52 -21.70 26.54
CA ARG A 356 -5.97 -22.65 25.57
C ARG A 356 -4.47 -22.90 25.73
N ARG A 357 -3.82 -22.17 26.63
CA ARG A 357 -2.39 -22.28 26.92
C ARG A 357 -1.48 -21.89 25.74
N ALA A 358 -1.94 -20.97 24.89
CA ALA A 358 -1.18 -20.48 23.73
C ALA A 358 -0.01 -19.52 24.08
N LEU A 359 0.00 -18.98 25.30
CA LEU A 359 1.05 -18.11 25.87
C LEU A 359 1.87 -18.83 26.97
N LEU A 360 1.70 -20.14 27.14
CA LEU A 360 2.38 -20.89 28.19
C LEU A 360 3.91 -20.85 27.97
N GLY A 361 4.64 -20.31 28.94
CA GLY A 361 6.09 -20.18 28.87
C GLY A 361 6.59 -19.00 28.02
N GLU A 362 5.69 -18.20 27.43
CA GLU A 362 6.07 -17.04 26.61
C GLU A 362 6.41 -15.80 27.45
N ILE A 363 5.96 -15.75 28.71
CA ILE A 363 6.21 -14.65 29.65
C ILE A 363 7.20 -15.14 30.72
N PRO A 364 8.38 -14.50 30.88
CA PRO A 364 9.32 -14.87 31.94
C PRO A 364 8.71 -14.73 33.33
N GLN A 365 9.09 -15.63 34.24
CA GLN A 365 8.52 -15.69 35.61
C GLN A 365 8.67 -14.38 36.39
N GLU A 366 9.74 -13.61 36.15
CA GLU A 366 9.96 -12.33 36.83
C GLU A 366 8.95 -11.24 36.41
N TYR A 367 8.37 -11.33 35.21
CA TYR A 367 7.35 -10.42 34.71
C TYR A 367 5.92 -10.95 34.92
N LEU A 368 5.76 -12.25 35.20
CA LEU A 368 4.47 -12.91 35.28
C LEU A 368 3.91 -12.82 36.72
N ASN A 369 2.85 -12.04 36.89
CA ASN A 369 2.14 -11.94 38.17
C ASN A 369 1.20 -13.14 38.36
N THR A 370 0.32 -13.36 37.38
CA THR A 370 -0.67 -14.45 37.42
C THR A 370 -0.89 -15.01 36.03
N TYR A 371 -0.99 -16.35 35.93
CA TYR A 371 -1.36 -17.05 34.70
C TYR A 371 -2.61 -17.91 34.96
N VAL A 372 -3.69 -17.62 34.25
CA VAL A 372 -5.02 -18.15 34.52
C VAL A 372 -5.51 -19.00 33.34
N THR A 373 -5.91 -20.23 33.64
CA THR A 373 -6.41 -21.19 32.63
C THR A 373 -7.86 -21.63 32.84
N SER A 374 -8.55 -21.13 33.87
CA SER A 374 -9.94 -21.51 34.18
C SER A 374 -10.80 -20.29 34.55
N HIS A 375 -12.11 -20.43 34.37
CA HIS A 375 -13.07 -19.34 34.59
C HIS A 375 -13.14 -18.89 36.06
N ASP A 376 -13.26 -19.83 36.99
CA ASP A 376 -13.43 -19.50 38.42
C ASP A 376 -12.20 -18.79 38.99
N ASP A 377 -11.00 -19.23 38.58
CA ASP A 377 -9.76 -18.57 38.96
C ASP A 377 -9.67 -17.17 38.32
N ALA A 378 -10.08 -17.01 37.06
CA ALA A 378 -10.13 -15.69 36.42
C ALA A 378 -11.02 -14.71 37.17
N VAL A 379 -12.20 -15.14 37.64
CA VAL A 379 -13.10 -14.31 38.45
C VAL A 379 -12.42 -13.88 39.74
N ALA A 380 -11.80 -14.81 40.47
CA ALA A 380 -11.15 -14.53 41.74
C ALA A 380 -9.96 -13.57 41.57
N GLN A 381 -9.07 -13.86 40.62
CA GLN A 381 -7.84 -13.08 40.39
C GLN A 381 -8.14 -11.67 39.89
N LEU A 382 -9.06 -11.52 38.93
CA LEU A 382 -9.39 -10.20 38.39
C LEU A 382 -10.17 -9.32 39.37
N LYS A 383 -10.99 -9.93 40.24
CA LYS A 383 -11.62 -9.19 41.34
C LYS A 383 -10.58 -8.65 42.31
N GLY A 384 -9.62 -9.48 42.74
CA GLY A 384 -8.52 -9.06 43.61
C GLY A 384 -7.65 -7.98 42.96
N LEU A 385 -7.34 -8.13 41.67
CA LEU A 385 -6.60 -7.13 40.89
C LEU A 385 -7.36 -5.79 40.84
N ALA A 386 -8.66 -5.81 40.55
CA ALA A 386 -9.48 -4.60 40.52
C ALA A 386 -9.51 -3.88 41.89
N GLU A 387 -9.63 -4.64 42.98
CA GLU A 387 -9.57 -4.09 44.35
C GLU A 387 -8.21 -3.46 44.65
N TYR A 388 -7.12 -4.13 44.26
CA TYR A 388 -5.77 -3.58 44.38
C TYR A 388 -5.58 -2.30 43.56
N LEU A 389 -5.97 -2.28 42.29
CA LEU A 389 -5.82 -1.10 41.43
C LEU A 389 -6.67 0.08 41.90
N ARG A 390 -7.83 -0.15 42.54
CA ARG A 390 -8.62 0.93 43.18
C ARG A 390 -7.85 1.67 44.25
N THR A 391 -6.89 1.03 44.93
CA THR A 391 -6.03 1.70 45.92
C THR A 391 -5.08 2.72 45.30
N ARG A 392 -4.87 2.66 43.97
CA ARG A 392 -4.05 3.61 43.20
C ARG A 392 -4.87 4.79 42.66
N MET A 393 -6.17 4.86 42.92
CA MET A 393 -6.98 5.98 42.47
C MET A 393 -6.47 7.30 43.08
N PRO A 394 -6.33 8.38 42.29
CA PRO A 394 -5.89 9.66 42.82
C PRO A 394 -6.90 10.17 43.85
N GLY A 395 -6.40 10.50 45.04
CA GLY A 395 -7.19 11.14 46.10
C GLY A 395 -7.42 12.64 45.81
N PRO A 396 -8.24 13.33 46.62
CA PRO A 396 -8.54 14.75 46.45
C PRO A 396 -7.32 15.65 46.63
N ASP A 397 -6.29 15.17 47.33
CA ASP A 397 -5.06 15.93 47.63
C ASP A 397 -3.98 15.81 46.54
N VAL A 398 -4.20 14.98 45.50
CA VAL A 398 -3.23 14.79 44.42
C VAL A 398 -3.19 16.04 43.54
N THR A 399 -2.00 16.64 43.43
CA THR A 399 -1.81 17.84 42.63
C THR A 399 -1.82 17.53 41.13
N PRO A 400 -2.13 18.50 40.25
CA PRO A 400 -2.04 18.29 38.81
C PRO A 400 -0.65 17.88 38.29
N ALA A 401 0.42 18.25 39.00
CA ALA A 401 1.78 17.84 38.67
C ALA A 401 2.01 16.35 38.99
N GLU A 402 1.57 15.91 40.18
CA GLU A 402 1.60 14.49 40.56
C GLU A 402 0.69 13.65 39.68
N LEU A 403 -0.46 14.18 39.27
CA LEU A 403 -1.39 13.52 38.34
C LEU A 403 -0.69 13.17 37.01
N ARG A 404 0.02 14.13 36.41
CA ARG A 404 0.77 13.93 35.17
C ARG A 404 1.97 13.01 35.34
N ALA A 405 2.63 13.06 36.49
CA ALA A 405 3.82 12.25 36.78
C ALA A 405 3.49 10.85 37.32
N ARG A 406 2.22 10.57 37.64
CA ARG A 406 1.76 9.32 38.29
C ARG A 406 2.50 9.01 39.59
N SER A 407 2.85 10.04 40.35
CA SER A 407 3.80 9.90 41.47
C SER A 407 3.16 9.64 42.84
N TRP A 408 1.83 9.58 42.96
CA TRP A 408 1.14 9.33 44.23
C TRP A 408 1.06 7.84 44.60
N TRP A 409 1.38 6.94 43.67
CA TRP A 409 1.54 5.52 43.91
C TRP A 409 2.88 5.01 43.35
N THR A 410 3.32 3.86 43.86
CA THR A 410 4.54 3.19 43.39
C THR A 410 4.25 1.73 43.10
N GLY A 411 4.92 1.17 42.09
CA GLY A 411 4.82 -0.24 41.74
C GLY A 411 4.85 -0.44 40.23
N ALA A 412 4.64 -1.68 39.79
CA ALA A 412 4.52 -1.99 38.38
C ALA A 412 3.14 -1.64 37.84
N GLU A 413 3.09 -1.18 36.59
CA GLU A 413 1.88 -1.22 35.77
C GLU A 413 1.49 -2.67 35.49
N VAL A 414 0.19 -2.92 35.31
CA VAL A 414 -0.36 -4.26 35.11
C VAL A 414 -0.93 -4.38 33.70
N PHE A 415 -0.34 -5.26 32.91
CA PHE A 415 -0.78 -5.61 31.57
C PHE A 415 -1.62 -6.89 31.62
N VAL A 416 -2.94 -6.74 31.47
CA VAL A 416 -3.88 -7.85 31.42
C VAL A 416 -4.00 -8.33 29.98
N LEU A 417 -3.45 -9.50 29.69
CA LEU A 417 -3.49 -10.14 28.38
C LEU A 417 -4.62 -11.17 28.36
N VAL A 418 -5.53 -11.04 27.41
CA VAL A 418 -6.67 -11.96 27.25
C VAL A 418 -6.60 -12.61 25.88
N ASP A 419 -6.25 -13.90 25.83
CA ASP A 419 -6.31 -14.70 24.61
C ASP A 419 -7.68 -15.34 24.43
N ASP A 420 -8.16 -15.41 23.18
CA ASP A 420 -9.48 -15.95 22.80
C ASP A 420 -10.61 -15.51 23.76
N TYR A 421 -10.85 -14.19 23.85
CA TYR A 421 -11.85 -13.57 24.73
C TYR A 421 -13.27 -14.17 24.60
N ASP A 422 -13.62 -14.68 23.43
CA ASP A 422 -14.87 -15.40 23.19
C ASP A 422 -15.03 -16.68 24.05
N LEU A 423 -13.94 -17.20 24.62
CA LEU A 423 -13.94 -18.30 25.58
C LEU A 423 -13.99 -17.81 27.05
N VAL A 424 -13.59 -16.57 27.28
CA VAL A 424 -13.57 -15.94 28.61
C VAL A 424 -14.94 -15.33 28.93
N ALA A 425 -15.52 -14.61 27.96
CA ALA A 425 -16.85 -14.03 28.05
C ALA A 425 -17.91 -15.07 27.66
N THR A 426 -18.51 -15.71 28.66
CA THR A 426 -19.48 -16.80 28.47
C THR A 426 -20.83 -16.44 29.09
N SER A 427 -21.82 -17.33 28.94
CA SER A 427 -23.11 -17.20 29.64
C SER A 427 -22.99 -17.29 31.16
N ALA A 428 -21.91 -17.87 31.70
CA ALA A 428 -21.65 -17.92 33.14
C ALA A 428 -21.19 -16.57 33.71
N GLY A 429 -20.85 -15.62 32.84
CA GLY A 429 -20.34 -14.31 33.21
C GLY A 429 -19.06 -13.97 32.44
N ASN A 430 -18.53 -12.79 32.74
CA ASN A 430 -17.29 -12.29 32.15
C ASN A 430 -16.38 -11.75 33.26
N PRO A 431 -15.27 -12.44 33.57
CA PRO A 431 -14.33 -12.04 34.61
C PRO A 431 -13.77 -10.62 34.45
N LEU A 432 -13.65 -10.13 33.20
CA LEU A 432 -13.11 -8.79 32.91
C LEU A 432 -14.04 -7.66 33.36
N GLN A 433 -15.32 -7.95 33.64
CA GLN A 433 -16.25 -6.93 34.15
C GLN A 433 -15.79 -6.31 35.47
N ALA A 434 -14.97 -7.02 36.26
CA ALA A 434 -14.39 -6.48 37.49
C ALA A 434 -13.48 -5.26 37.22
N LEU A 435 -12.83 -5.22 36.05
CA LEU A 435 -11.91 -4.16 35.64
C LEU A 435 -12.59 -3.03 34.86
N ALA A 436 -13.74 -3.28 34.22
CA ALA A 436 -14.43 -2.29 33.38
C ALA A 436 -14.66 -0.92 34.07
N PRO A 437 -15.01 -0.83 35.37
CA PRO A 437 -15.14 0.45 36.06
C PRO A 437 -13.84 1.28 36.15
N LEU A 438 -12.68 0.69 35.88
CA LEU A 438 -11.37 1.35 35.93
C LEU A 438 -10.89 1.82 34.55
N PHE A 439 -11.56 1.46 33.45
CA PHE A 439 -11.04 1.72 32.10
C PHE A 439 -10.84 3.21 31.80
N ALA A 440 -11.76 4.06 32.28
CA ALA A 440 -11.64 5.51 32.10
C ALA A 440 -10.46 6.12 32.88
N GLN A 441 -9.98 5.46 33.93
CA GLN A 441 -8.85 5.88 34.77
C GLN A 441 -7.66 4.92 34.64
N ALA A 442 -7.62 4.12 33.58
CA ALA A 442 -6.63 3.05 33.41
C ALA A 442 -5.19 3.60 33.43
N SER A 443 -4.96 4.73 32.75
CA SER A 443 -3.68 5.44 32.77
C SER A 443 -3.30 5.95 34.15
N ASP A 444 -4.26 6.31 35.02
CA ASP A 444 -3.97 6.84 36.36
C ASP A 444 -3.53 5.72 37.32
N VAL A 445 -4.14 4.54 37.19
CA VAL A 445 -3.87 3.40 38.07
C VAL A 445 -2.80 2.43 37.52
N GLY A 446 -2.30 2.68 36.31
CA GLY A 446 -1.33 1.81 35.63
C GLY A 446 -1.93 0.48 35.19
N LEU A 447 -3.15 0.50 34.65
CA LEU A 447 -3.85 -0.66 34.08
C LEU A 447 -3.77 -0.62 32.56
N HIS A 448 -3.37 -1.73 31.95
CA HIS A 448 -3.45 -1.95 30.50
C HIS A 448 -4.23 -3.23 30.23
N VAL A 449 -5.10 -3.23 29.22
CA VAL A 449 -5.96 -4.38 28.87
C VAL A 449 -5.88 -4.66 27.39
N ILE A 450 -5.28 -5.80 27.03
CA ILE A 450 -5.09 -6.25 25.65
C ILE A 450 -5.93 -7.49 25.44
N VAL A 451 -6.95 -7.37 24.59
CA VAL A 451 -7.91 -8.44 24.32
C VAL A 451 -7.73 -8.93 22.89
N THR A 452 -7.65 -10.24 22.71
CA THR A 452 -7.81 -10.86 21.39
C THR A 452 -9.08 -11.68 21.34
N ARG A 453 -9.75 -11.72 20.19
CA ARG A 453 -11.01 -12.43 19.99
C ARG A 453 -11.10 -12.96 18.56
N ARG A 454 -11.83 -14.05 18.35
CA ARG A 454 -12.24 -14.47 17.00
C ARG A 454 -13.11 -13.43 16.32
N VAL A 455 -13.21 -13.45 14.98
CA VAL A 455 -14.14 -12.54 14.28
C VAL A 455 -15.58 -13.03 14.43
N GLY A 456 -15.82 -14.35 14.42
CA GLY A 456 -17.16 -14.91 14.59
C GLY A 456 -17.92 -14.35 15.81
N GLY A 457 -19.10 -13.79 15.57
CA GLY A 457 -19.96 -13.14 16.57
C GLY A 457 -19.46 -11.79 17.10
N ALA A 458 -18.39 -11.22 16.56
CA ALA A 458 -17.80 -9.96 17.03
C ALA A 458 -18.76 -8.77 16.89
N SER A 459 -19.57 -8.75 15.83
CA SER A 459 -20.55 -7.68 15.59
C SER A 459 -21.51 -7.49 16.77
N ARG A 460 -21.84 -8.58 17.48
CA ARG A 460 -22.68 -8.56 18.69
C ARG A 460 -21.86 -8.36 19.95
N ALA A 461 -20.72 -9.06 20.07
CA ALA A 461 -19.88 -9.00 21.26
C ALA A 461 -19.27 -7.61 21.50
N LEU A 462 -19.08 -6.79 20.47
CA LEU A 462 -18.60 -5.41 20.64
C LEU A 462 -19.55 -4.50 21.47
N TYR A 463 -20.77 -4.97 21.77
CA TYR A 463 -21.71 -4.31 22.67
C TYR A 463 -21.76 -4.94 24.08
N ASP A 464 -20.85 -5.87 24.39
CA ASP A 464 -20.78 -6.45 25.72
C ASP A 464 -20.22 -5.44 26.75
N PRO A 465 -20.49 -5.62 28.06
CA PRO A 465 -20.13 -4.65 29.10
C PRO A 465 -18.63 -4.38 29.30
N VAL A 466 -17.74 -5.09 28.63
CA VAL A 466 -16.28 -4.89 28.67
C VAL A 466 -15.79 -4.28 27.36
N LEU A 467 -16.15 -4.87 26.21
CA LEU A 467 -15.70 -4.37 24.91
C LEU A 467 -16.34 -3.02 24.54
N GLN A 468 -17.59 -2.78 24.95
CA GLN A 468 -18.26 -1.52 24.65
C GLN A 468 -17.55 -0.31 25.32
N PRO A 469 -17.26 -0.31 26.63
CA PRO A 469 -16.49 0.78 27.24
C PRO A 469 -15.11 1.00 26.60
N MET A 470 -14.38 -0.07 26.24
CA MET A 470 -13.11 0.08 25.51
C MET A 470 -13.29 0.82 24.18
N ARG A 471 -14.35 0.48 23.44
CA ARG A 471 -14.70 1.13 22.17
C ARG A 471 -15.13 2.59 22.37
N ASP A 472 -15.92 2.87 23.39
CA ASP A 472 -16.40 4.22 23.72
C ASP A 472 -15.23 5.15 24.13
N LEU A 473 -14.17 4.57 24.72
CA LEU A 473 -12.89 5.23 24.98
C LEU A 473 -11.97 5.32 23.75
N ALA A 474 -12.44 4.89 22.57
CA ALA A 474 -11.69 4.85 21.32
C ALA A 474 -10.39 4.04 21.38
N ALA A 475 -10.40 2.94 22.15
CA ALA A 475 -9.29 2.00 22.19
C ALA A 475 -8.88 1.56 20.77
N PRO A 476 -7.58 1.52 20.44
CA PRO A 476 -7.07 0.95 19.21
C PRO A 476 -7.67 -0.42 18.91
N VAL A 477 -8.14 -0.60 17.68
CA VAL A 477 -8.70 -1.87 17.20
C VAL A 477 -7.85 -2.43 16.07
N VAL A 478 -7.37 -3.66 16.24
CA VAL A 478 -6.56 -4.39 15.25
C VAL A 478 -7.44 -5.47 14.61
N LEU A 479 -7.74 -5.36 13.32
CA LEU A 479 -8.55 -6.33 12.59
C LEU A 479 -7.67 -7.17 11.66
N LEU A 480 -7.48 -8.45 12.02
CA LEU A 480 -6.79 -9.45 11.22
C LEU A 480 -7.76 -10.15 10.24
N SER A 481 -7.24 -11.19 9.58
CA SER A 481 -8.00 -12.10 8.72
C SER A 481 -9.25 -12.66 9.42
N GLY A 482 -10.39 -12.60 8.73
CA GLY A 482 -11.65 -13.21 9.19
C GLY A 482 -12.78 -13.10 8.17
N SER A 483 -13.90 -13.78 8.47
CA SER A 483 -15.03 -13.84 7.53
C SER A 483 -15.74 -12.48 7.33
N PRO A 484 -15.96 -12.02 6.08
CA PRO A 484 -16.73 -10.81 5.81
C PRO A 484 -18.23 -10.94 6.17
N ASP A 485 -18.73 -12.17 6.37
CA ASP A 485 -20.13 -12.45 6.72
C ASP A 485 -20.53 -11.94 8.10
N GLU A 486 -19.55 -11.69 8.97
CA GLU A 486 -19.78 -11.07 10.29
C GLU A 486 -20.35 -9.65 10.17
N GLY A 487 -20.17 -9.01 9.01
CA GLY A 487 -20.64 -7.64 8.78
C GLY A 487 -19.63 -6.59 9.25
N ALA A 488 -20.14 -5.39 9.54
CA ALA A 488 -19.30 -4.27 9.94
C ALA A 488 -18.90 -4.40 11.41
N LEU A 489 -17.60 -4.29 11.68
CA LEU A 489 -16.99 -4.42 13.01
C LEU A 489 -16.59 -3.06 13.58
N ILE A 490 -15.99 -2.22 12.74
CA ILE A 490 -15.48 -0.90 13.15
C ILE A 490 -15.97 0.13 12.14
N GLY A 491 -16.98 0.92 12.53
CA GLY A 491 -17.64 1.84 11.60
C GLY A 491 -18.24 1.09 10.40
N ARG A 492 -17.66 1.28 9.21
CA ARG A 492 -18.08 0.59 7.97
C ARG A 492 -17.13 -0.56 7.57
N LEU A 493 -16.08 -0.80 8.33
CA LEU A 493 -15.06 -1.81 8.01
C LEU A 493 -15.56 -3.21 8.34
N LYS A 494 -15.39 -4.12 7.36
CA LYS A 494 -15.67 -5.56 7.49
C LYS A 494 -14.35 -6.32 7.52
N ALA A 495 -14.35 -7.48 8.16
CA ALA A 495 -13.24 -8.43 8.05
C ALA A 495 -13.07 -8.91 6.60
N ARG A 496 -11.86 -9.35 6.26
CA ARG A 496 -11.52 -9.94 4.96
C ARG A 496 -10.60 -11.12 5.19
N VAL A 497 -10.64 -12.09 4.28
CA VAL A 497 -9.66 -13.17 4.26
C VAL A 497 -8.34 -12.62 3.74
N THR A 498 -7.31 -12.67 4.57
CA THR A 498 -5.96 -12.18 4.28
C THR A 498 -4.90 -13.15 4.82
N VAL A 499 -3.64 -12.96 4.41
CA VAL A 499 -2.48 -13.71 4.94
C VAL A 499 -2.29 -13.46 6.44
N PRO A 500 -1.70 -14.40 7.20
CA PRO A 500 -1.42 -14.21 8.62
C PRO A 500 -0.65 -12.92 8.91
N GLY A 501 -1.03 -12.22 9.97
CA GLY A 501 -0.43 -10.95 10.39
C GLY A 501 -0.85 -9.73 9.57
N ARG A 502 -1.51 -9.88 8.41
CA ARG A 502 -2.08 -8.74 7.69
C ARG A 502 -3.25 -8.17 8.50
N ALA A 503 -3.16 -6.89 8.82
CA ALA A 503 -4.11 -6.21 9.69
C ALA A 503 -4.63 -4.90 9.07
N THR A 504 -5.86 -4.54 9.43
CA THR A 504 -6.31 -3.14 9.42
C THR A 504 -6.33 -2.65 10.85
N ILE A 505 -5.53 -1.63 11.16
CA ILE A 505 -5.46 -1.02 12.49
C ILE A 505 -6.23 0.28 12.46
N VAL A 506 -7.12 0.46 13.42
CA VAL A 506 -7.93 1.66 13.58
C VAL A 506 -7.54 2.35 14.87
N THR A 507 -7.03 3.56 14.76
CA THR A 507 -6.75 4.45 15.90
C THR A 507 -7.53 5.75 15.76
N ARG A 508 -7.71 6.47 16.87
CA ARG A 508 -8.36 7.79 16.87
C ARG A 508 -7.59 8.80 16.01
N GLU A 509 -6.26 8.75 16.02
CA GLU A 509 -5.39 9.74 15.40
C GLU A 509 -5.22 9.51 13.90
N ALA A 510 -4.97 8.26 13.50
CA ALA A 510 -4.63 7.92 12.11
C ALA A 510 -5.79 7.32 11.31
N GLY A 511 -6.93 7.03 11.96
CA GLY A 511 -8.02 6.32 11.32
C GLY A 511 -7.63 4.89 10.97
N ALA A 512 -8.14 4.37 9.86
CA ALA A 512 -7.89 3.01 9.42
C ALA A 512 -6.63 2.92 8.54
N GLN A 513 -5.67 2.10 8.94
CA GLN A 513 -4.41 1.87 8.23
C GLN A 513 -4.22 0.38 7.99
N VAL A 514 -3.78 0.00 6.79
CA VAL A 514 -3.36 -1.39 6.50
C VAL A 514 -1.92 -1.56 6.94
N ALA A 515 -1.62 -2.69 7.58
CA ALA A 515 -0.31 -2.99 8.12
C ALA A 515 -0.02 -4.50 8.08
N GLN A 516 1.25 -4.86 8.14
CA GLN A 516 1.70 -6.22 8.42
C GLN A 516 2.24 -6.23 9.83
N LEU A 517 1.59 -6.99 10.72
CA LEU A 517 2.07 -7.20 12.08
C LEU A 517 3.38 -7.99 12.08
N ALA A 518 4.25 -7.64 13.02
CA ALA A 518 5.48 -8.35 13.29
C ALA A 518 5.19 -9.79 13.74
N TRP A 519 5.86 -10.74 13.10
CA TRP A 519 5.89 -12.12 13.51
C TRP A 519 6.85 -12.30 14.67
N VAL A 520 6.35 -12.94 15.73
CA VAL A 520 7.13 -13.36 16.89
C VAL A 520 6.96 -14.88 17.02
N PRO A 521 8.05 -15.65 16.77
CA PRO A 521 8.00 -17.10 16.90
C PRO A 521 7.64 -17.48 18.34
N PRO A 522 6.93 -18.61 18.55
CA PRO A 522 6.76 -19.14 19.89
C PRO A 522 8.11 -19.60 20.46
N GLN A 523 8.33 -19.40 21.75
CA GLN A 523 9.54 -19.88 22.42
C GLN A 523 9.54 -21.40 22.59
N HIS A 524 8.34 -22.00 22.60
CA HIS A 524 8.14 -23.43 22.74
C HIS A 524 7.19 -23.95 21.66
N PRO A 525 7.51 -25.07 20.98
CA PRO A 525 6.75 -25.60 19.84
C PRO A 525 5.38 -26.19 20.21
#